data_AF-A0A1C6IKJ5-F1
#
_entry.id   AF-A0A1C6IKJ5-F1
#
_cell.length_a   1.000
_cell.length_b   1.000
_cell.length_c   1.000
_cell.angle_alpha   90.00
_cell.angle_beta   90.00
_cell.angle_gamma   90.00
#
_symmetry.space_group_name_H-M   'P 1'
#
loop_
_entity.id
_entity.type
_entity.pdbx_description
1 polymer ?
#
loop_
_entity_poly.entity_id
_entity_poly.type
_entity_poly.pdbx_seq_one_letter_code
_entity_poly.pdbx_strand_id
1 'polypeptide(L)'
;MVNAHRKALERLWKDRCSVFVKEKVTDPTTHLTDFEEMPLLQDQPCKLSFETVTSTGGDSVATVTQNVKLFLSPDVNIPAGCKIVVKRFNDLEREFTYSKSGEAGVFTNHQEIQLVPFKGYA
;
A
#
# COMPACT_ATOMS: atom_id res chain seq x y z
N MET A 1 6.18 -12.82 -20.44
CA MET A 1 6.54 -11.62 -21.23
C MET A 1 5.67 -10.48 -20.74
N VAL A 2 6.26 -9.38 -20.28
CA VAL A 2 5.49 -8.24 -19.74
C VAL A 2 4.73 -7.56 -20.87
N ASN A 3 3.39 -7.48 -20.77
CA ASN A 3 2.54 -6.82 -21.77
C ASN A 3 2.95 -5.34 -21.93
N ALA A 4 3.07 -4.85 -23.16
CA ALA A 4 3.43 -3.47 -23.45
C ALA A 4 2.49 -2.46 -22.75
N HIS A 5 1.22 -2.83 -22.57
CA HIS A 5 0.23 -2.03 -21.85
C HIS A 5 0.57 -1.87 -20.37
N ARG A 6 1.10 -2.91 -19.71
CA ARG A 6 1.54 -2.83 -18.31
C ARG A 6 2.70 -1.85 -18.14
N LYS A 7 3.74 -1.96 -18.98
CA LYS A 7 4.87 -1.02 -18.94
C LYS A 7 4.43 0.42 -19.18
N ALA A 8 3.45 0.63 -20.05
CA ALA A 8 2.90 1.96 -20.29
C ALA A 8 2.16 2.51 -19.07
N LEU A 9 1.32 1.71 -18.41
CA LEU A 9 0.61 2.09 -17.19
C LEU A 9 1.57 2.42 -16.04
N GLU A 10 2.56 1.56 -15.79
CA GLU A 10 3.56 1.77 -14.74
C GLU A 10 4.42 3.02 -14.98
N ARG A 11 4.60 3.46 -16.23
CA ARG A 11 5.27 4.74 -16.56
C ARG A 11 4.42 5.98 -16.26
N LEU A 12 3.10 5.85 -16.24
CA LEU A 12 2.20 6.95 -15.88
C LEU A 12 2.13 7.14 -14.36
N TRP A 13 2.49 6.12 -13.60
CA TRP A 13 2.54 6.13 -12.15
C TRP A 13 3.79 6.86 -11.67
N LYS A 14 3.57 8.08 -11.15
CA LYS A 14 4.63 8.94 -10.63
C LYS A 14 4.93 8.70 -9.16
N ASP A 15 3.98 8.13 -8.40
CA ASP A 15 4.19 7.84 -6.99
C ASP A 15 5.11 6.61 -6.85
N ARG A 16 5.76 6.50 -5.70
CA ARG A 16 6.60 5.36 -5.34
C ARG A 16 6.19 4.81 -4.00
N CYS A 17 6.16 3.49 -3.85
CA CYS A 17 5.91 2.88 -2.55
C CYS A 17 6.97 1.87 -2.15
N SER A 18 7.23 1.83 -0.86
CA SER A 18 8.03 0.82 -0.19
C SER A 18 7.16 0.07 0.81
N VAL A 19 7.34 -1.24 0.89
CA VAL A 19 6.58 -2.13 1.77
C VAL A 19 7.54 -2.74 2.76
N PHE A 20 7.17 -2.70 4.03
CA PHE A 20 7.95 -3.24 5.14
C PHE A 20 7.11 -4.25 5.92
N VAL A 21 7.78 -5.31 6.35
CA VAL A 21 7.21 -6.39 7.16
C VAL A 21 7.98 -6.48 8.46
N LYS A 22 7.30 -6.96 9.51
CA LYS A 22 7.96 -7.24 10.78
C LYS A 22 8.35 -8.72 10.79
N GLU A 23 9.64 -9.00 10.79
CA GLU A 23 10.15 -10.38 10.81
C GLU A 23 10.78 -10.71 12.15
N LYS A 24 10.67 -11.98 12.52
CA LYS A 24 11.25 -12.53 13.75
C LYS A 24 12.72 -12.82 13.49
N VAL A 25 13.61 -12.09 14.16
CA VAL A 25 15.07 -12.23 14.01
C VAL A 25 15.64 -12.82 15.30
N THR A 26 16.35 -13.93 15.18
CA THR A 26 17.04 -14.57 16.30
C THR A 26 18.53 -14.28 16.21
N ASP A 27 19.08 -13.67 17.26
CA ASP A 27 20.51 -13.42 17.37
C ASP A 27 21.27 -14.75 17.58
N PRO A 28 22.25 -15.10 16.72
CA PRO A 28 22.97 -16.37 16.83
C PRO A 28 23.90 -16.44 18.05
N THR A 29 24.25 -15.31 18.66
CA THR A 29 25.14 -15.22 19.82
C THR A 29 24.34 -15.27 21.11
N THR A 30 23.32 -14.42 21.24
CA THR A 30 22.52 -14.33 22.47
C THR A 30 21.33 -15.30 22.49
N HIS A 31 20.96 -15.87 21.34
CA HIS A 31 19.75 -16.69 21.13
C HIS A 31 18.44 -15.96 21.48
N LEU A 32 18.50 -14.65 21.73
CA LEU A 32 17.33 -13.83 21.93
C LEU A 32 16.64 -13.61 20.59
N THR A 33 15.32 -13.57 20.64
CA THR A 33 14.52 -13.30 19.46
C THR A 33 13.81 -11.97 19.61
N ASP A 34 14.01 -11.10 18.63
CA ASP A 34 13.33 -9.81 18.50
C ASP A 34 12.53 -9.76 17.20
N PHE A 35 11.81 -8.66 17.01
CA PHE A 35 11.06 -8.37 15.80
C PHE A 35 11.58 -7.11 15.14
N GLU A 36 12.16 -7.27 13.95
CA GLU A 36 12.76 -6.17 13.19
C GLU A 36 11.89 -5.80 11.98
N GLU A 37 11.84 -4.50 11.66
CA GLU A 37 11.20 -4.00 10.44
C GLU A 37 12.14 -4.22 9.26
N MET A 38 11.76 -5.09 8.34
CA MET A 38 12.53 -5.46 7.17
C MET A 38 11.84 -4.96 5.88
N PRO A 39 12.59 -4.37 4.93
CA PRO A 39 12.04 -3.96 3.66
C PRO A 39 11.70 -5.18 2.80
N LEU A 40 10.43 -5.35 2.44
CA LEU A 40 9.96 -6.38 1.51
C LEU A 40 10.07 -5.90 0.06
N LEU A 41 9.66 -4.65 -0.19
CA LEU A 41 9.73 -4.00 -1.50
C LEU A 41 10.18 -2.57 -1.32
N GLN A 42 10.96 -2.05 -2.26
CA GLN A 42 11.46 -0.68 -2.22
C GLN A 42 11.21 0.04 -3.53
N ASP A 43 10.82 1.30 -3.43
CA ASP A 43 10.70 2.25 -4.54
C ASP A 43 9.89 1.74 -5.75
N GLN A 44 8.84 0.97 -5.50
CA GLN A 44 8.00 0.40 -6.57
C GLN A 44 7.11 1.49 -7.18
N PRO A 45 7.02 1.59 -8.52
CA PRO A 45 6.07 2.48 -9.19
C PRO A 45 4.64 2.15 -8.77
N CYS A 46 3.89 3.16 -8.34
CA CYS A 46 2.51 2.98 -7.90
C CYS A 46 1.66 4.22 -8.14
N LYS A 47 0.34 4.05 -7.99
CA LYS A 47 -0.60 5.17 -7.98
C LYS A 47 -1.45 5.09 -6.72
N LEU A 48 -1.41 6.16 -5.93
CA LEU A 48 -2.29 6.30 -4.77
C LEU A 48 -3.56 7.06 -5.19
N SER A 49 -4.72 6.43 -5.05
CA SER A 49 -6.01 7.04 -5.39
C SER A 49 -6.82 7.32 -4.13
N PHE A 50 -7.49 8.47 -4.13
CA PHE A 50 -8.42 8.87 -3.08
C PHE A 50 -9.82 8.97 -3.70
N GLU A 51 -10.77 8.32 -3.08
CA GLU A 51 -12.18 8.35 -3.47
C GLU A 51 -13.00 8.81 -2.26
N THR A 52 -13.77 9.88 -2.43
CA THR A 52 -14.66 10.37 -1.39
C THR A 52 -16.03 9.74 -1.57
N VAL A 53 -16.50 9.02 -0.56
CA VAL A 53 -17.81 8.39 -0.54
C VAL A 53 -18.69 9.14 0.45
N THR A 54 -19.83 9.64 -0.04
CA THR A 54 -20.87 10.27 0.79
C THR A 54 -22.03 9.31 0.93
N SER A 55 -22.37 8.92 2.17
CA SER A 55 -23.53 8.08 2.45
C SER A 55 -24.58 8.83 3.25
N THR A 56 -25.82 8.77 2.80
CA THR A 56 -27.00 9.29 3.51
C THR A 56 -27.93 8.12 3.84
N GLY A 57 -28.01 7.75 5.13
CA GLY A 57 -29.08 6.89 5.64
C GLY A 57 -30.24 7.76 6.11
N GLY A 58 -31.49 7.32 5.89
CA GLY A 58 -32.70 8.06 6.28
C GLY A 58 -32.63 8.63 7.70
N ASP A 59 -33.13 9.87 7.85
CA ASP A 59 -33.12 10.73 9.05
C ASP A 59 -31.76 11.00 9.72
N SER A 60 -30.63 10.57 9.13
CA SER A 60 -29.30 10.74 9.71
C SER A 60 -28.43 11.73 8.94
N VAL A 61 -27.51 12.41 9.65
CA VAL A 61 -26.50 13.32 9.06
C VAL A 61 -25.63 12.57 8.05
N ALA A 62 -25.41 13.16 6.89
CA ALA A 62 -24.55 12.60 5.85
C ALA A 62 -23.14 12.31 6.41
N THR A 63 -22.67 11.08 6.24
CA THR A 63 -21.31 10.69 6.62
C THR A 63 -20.42 10.73 5.37
N VAL A 64 -19.29 11.44 5.47
CA VAL A 64 -18.27 11.50 4.42
C VAL A 64 -17.11 10.59 4.83
N THR A 65 -16.79 9.59 4.02
CA THR A 65 -15.66 8.69 4.22
C THR A 65 -14.72 8.78 3.03
N GLN A 66 -13.41 8.73 3.28
CA GLN A 66 -12.41 8.70 2.22
C GLN A 66 -11.83 7.30 2.09
N ASN A 67 -12.05 6.68 0.94
CA ASN A 67 -11.44 5.42 0.56
C ASN A 67 -10.10 5.70 -0.11
N VAL A 68 -9.05 5.05 0.40
CA VAL A 68 -7.69 5.13 -0.16
C VAL A 68 -7.37 3.80 -0.82
N LYS A 69 -6.97 3.84 -2.09
CA LYS A 69 -6.66 2.65 -2.89
C LYS A 69 -5.29 2.79 -3.53
N LEU A 70 -4.46 1.76 -3.38
CA LEU A 70 -3.15 1.67 -4.00
C LEU A 70 -3.22 0.78 -5.24
N PHE A 71 -2.72 1.31 -6.35
CA PHE A 71 -2.53 0.59 -7.60
C PHE A 71 -1.06 0.21 -7.73
N LEU A 72 -0.81 -1.09 -7.95
CA LEU A 72 0.52 -1.67 -8.03
C LEU A 72 0.60 -2.72 -9.13
N SER A 73 1.81 -3.16 -9.46
CA SER A 73 2.01 -4.28 -10.39
C SER A 73 1.30 -5.55 -9.86
N PRO A 74 0.65 -6.38 -10.68
CA PRO A 74 -0.04 -7.58 -10.20
C PRO A 74 0.93 -8.69 -9.76
N ASP A 75 2.22 -8.56 -10.10
CA ASP A 75 3.25 -9.56 -9.84
C ASP A 75 3.80 -9.50 -8.40
N VAL A 76 3.45 -8.47 -7.62
CA VAL A 76 3.93 -8.32 -6.23
C VAL A 76 2.91 -8.84 -5.24
N ASN A 77 3.35 -9.55 -4.22
CA ASN A 77 2.47 -9.97 -3.12
C ASN A 77 2.65 -9.02 -1.93
N ILE A 78 1.57 -8.35 -1.54
CA ILE A 78 1.55 -7.47 -0.37
C ILE A 78 0.84 -8.21 0.77
N PRO A 79 1.57 -8.60 1.83
CA PRO A 79 0.96 -9.32 2.96
C PRO A 79 0.06 -8.39 3.78
N ALA A 80 -0.88 -8.98 4.52
CA ALA A 80 -1.70 -8.23 5.48
C ALA A 80 -0.83 -7.73 6.65
N GLY A 81 -1.21 -6.60 7.26
CA GLY A 81 -0.50 -6.05 8.42
C GLY A 81 0.89 -5.47 8.13
N CYS A 82 1.31 -5.41 6.86
CA CYS A 82 2.52 -4.71 6.46
C CYS A 82 2.37 -3.19 6.60
N LYS A 83 3.51 -2.51 6.68
CA LYS A 83 3.61 -1.06 6.58
C LYS A 83 3.92 -0.69 5.14
N ILE A 84 3.10 0.17 4.56
CA ILE A 84 3.24 0.66 3.19
C ILE A 84 3.50 2.15 3.26
N VAL A 85 4.68 2.57 2.84
CA VAL A 85 5.06 3.99 2.74
C VAL A 85 4.94 4.41 1.30
N VAL A 86 4.11 5.40 1.01
CA VAL A 86 3.90 5.94 -0.34
C VAL A 86 4.42 7.37 -0.40
N LYS A 87 5.35 7.61 -1.31
CA LYS A 87 5.88 8.94 -1.64
C LYS A 87 5.24 9.45 -2.93
N ARG A 88 4.65 10.62 -2.84
CA ARG A 88 4.06 11.33 -3.96
C ARG A 88 4.93 12.51 -4.34
N PHE A 89 5.32 12.55 -5.61
CA PHE A 89 6.13 13.60 -6.20
C PHE A 89 5.26 14.45 -7.13
N ASN A 90 4.70 15.54 -6.59
CA ASN A 90 4.07 16.60 -7.39
C ASN A 90 4.86 17.91 -7.20
N ASP A 91 4.20 19.06 -7.07
CA ASP A 91 4.87 20.33 -6.72
C ASP A 91 5.51 20.29 -5.32
N LEU A 92 5.05 19.39 -4.45
CA LEU A 92 5.59 19.12 -3.12
C LEU A 92 5.77 17.61 -2.91
N GLU A 93 6.84 17.21 -2.23
CA GLU A 93 6.98 15.82 -1.79
C GLU A 93 6.05 15.57 -0.59
N ARG A 94 5.22 14.53 -0.68
CA ARG A 94 4.35 14.08 0.41
C ARG A 94 4.55 12.60 0.67
N GLU A 95 4.62 12.23 1.94
CA GLU A 95 4.70 10.85 2.38
C GLU A 95 3.42 10.44 3.11
N PHE A 96 2.93 9.25 2.80
CA PHE A 96 1.76 8.65 3.44
C PHE A 96 2.09 7.26 3.94
N THR A 97 1.66 6.92 5.16
CA THR A 97 1.89 5.59 5.74
C THR A 97 0.58 4.85 5.96
N TYR A 98 0.45 3.68 5.34
CA TYR A 98 -0.76 2.87 5.32
C TYR A 98 -0.48 1.40 5.64
N SER A 99 -1.54 0.62 5.82
CA SER A 99 -1.53 -0.83 5.81
C SER A 99 -2.54 -1.36 4.79
N LYS A 100 -2.30 -2.58 4.30
CA LYS A 100 -3.26 -3.31 3.47
C LYS A 100 -4.50 -3.65 4.30
N SER A 101 -5.67 -3.36 3.73
CA SER A 101 -6.98 -3.71 4.25
C SER A 101 -7.70 -4.65 3.29
N GLY A 102 -8.20 -5.78 3.81
CA GLY A 102 -8.90 -6.77 2.99
C GLY A 102 -8.02 -7.45 1.93
N GLU A 103 -8.68 -8.14 1.01
CA GLU A 103 -8.04 -8.80 -0.12
C GLU A 103 -7.75 -7.81 -1.26
N ALA A 104 -6.63 -8.02 -1.96
CA ALA A 104 -6.29 -7.20 -3.11
C ALA A 104 -7.07 -7.69 -4.35
N GLY A 105 -7.70 -6.78 -5.08
CA GLY A 105 -8.28 -7.09 -6.39
C GLY A 105 -7.17 -7.22 -7.43
N VAL A 106 -6.85 -8.43 -7.87
CA VAL A 106 -5.79 -8.66 -8.86
C VAL A 106 -6.39 -8.70 -10.26
N PHE A 107 -5.88 -7.83 -11.15
CA PHE A 107 -6.28 -7.75 -12.55
C PHE A 107 -5.09 -8.06 -13.47
N THR A 108 -5.34 -8.12 -14.78
CA THR A 108 -4.35 -8.50 -15.79
C THR A 108 -3.09 -7.62 -15.78
N ASN A 109 -3.22 -6.30 -15.51
CA ASN A 109 -2.13 -5.35 -15.64
C ASN A 109 -1.78 -4.61 -14.34
N HIS A 110 -2.61 -4.74 -13.31
CA HIS A 110 -2.46 -4.07 -12.02
C HIS A 110 -3.19 -4.85 -10.93
N GLN A 111 -2.86 -4.58 -9.68
CA GLN A 111 -3.69 -4.93 -8.54
C GLN A 111 -4.18 -3.68 -7.83
N GLU A 112 -5.31 -3.80 -7.15
CA GLU A 112 -5.94 -2.75 -6.36
C GLU A 112 -5.98 -3.18 -4.90
N ILE A 113 -5.34 -2.39 -4.04
CA ILE A 113 -5.22 -2.69 -2.61
C ILE A 113 -5.95 -1.60 -1.85
N GLN A 114 -6.97 -1.98 -1.09
CA GLN A 114 -7.63 -1.06 -0.18
C GLN A 114 -6.70 -0.76 1.00
N LEU A 115 -6.59 0.51 1.38
CA LEU A 115 -5.66 0.97 2.40
C LEU A 115 -6.38 1.55 3.61
N VAL A 116 -5.79 1.36 4.78
CA VAL A 116 -6.14 2.03 6.04
C VAL A 116 -4.91 2.70 6.64
N PRO A 117 -5.05 3.81 7.41
CA PRO A 117 -3.91 4.42 8.08
C PRO A 117 -3.14 3.40 8.93
N PHE A 118 -1.82 3.38 8.79
CA PHE A 118 -0.98 2.48 9.59
C PHE A 118 -0.99 2.95 11.05
N LYS A 119 -1.37 2.05 11.97
CA LYS A 119 -1.42 2.34 13.42
C LYS A 119 -0.33 1.64 14.22
N GLY A 120 0.62 0.98 13.54
CA GLY A 120 1.62 0.11 14.14
C GLY A 120 1.45 -1.35 13.74
N TYR A 121 2.47 -2.15 14.05
CA TYR A 121 2.38 -3.60 13.95
C TYR A 121 1.55 -4.15 15.11
N ALA A 122 0.68 -5.10 14.82
CA ALA A 122 -0.08 -5.85 15.82
C ALA A 122 0.81 -6.87 16.56
#